data_AF-X1VMT1-F1
#
_entry.id   AF-X1VMT1-F1
#
_cell.length_a   1.000
_cell.length_b   1.000
_cell.length_c   1.000
_cell.angle_alpha   90.00
_cell.angle_beta   90.00
_cell.angle_gamma   90.00
#
_symmetry.space_group_name_H-M   'P 1'
#
loop_
_entity.id
_entity.type
_entity.pdbx_description
1 polymer ?
#
loop_
_entity_poly.entity_id
_entity_poly.type
_entity_poly.pdbx_seq_one_letter_code
_entity_poly.pdbx_strand_id
1 'polypeptide(L)'
;MIPSKIVQEKTGLTARQLDYLRRLRLLPVAKFAPTTEGGHPTFLYPDTVLDRIRHIKTLQAHGLSLARIAREHATHSRHLLRASRPPHEKVNHA
;
A
#
# COMPACT_ATOMS: atom_id res chain seq x y z
N MET A 1 -13.98 -0.89 -3.43
CA MET A 1 -13.31 -1.19 -2.14
C MET A 1 -13.58 -2.64 -1.76
N ILE A 2 -12.54 -3.36 -1.36
CA ILE A 2 -12.51 -4.82 -1.24
C ILE A 2 -12.14 -5.21 0.21
N PRO A 3 -12.96 -6.00 0.91
CA PRO A 3 -12.63 -6.55 2.22
C PRO A 3 -11.38 -7.42 2.21
N SER A 4 -10.61 -7.38 3.30
CA SER A 4 -9.37 -8.14 3.47
C SER A 4 -9.56 -9.65 3.26
N LYS A 5 -10.73 -10.21 3.61
CA LYS A 5 -11.07 -11.61 3.37
C LYS A 5 -11.11 -11.95 1.86
N ILE A 6 -11.75 -11.11 1.05
CA ILE A 6 -11.79 -11.27 -0.41
C ILE A 6 -10.38 -11.13 -1.00
N VAL A 7 -9.56 -10.23 -0.46
CA VAL A 7 -8.16 -10.10 -0.88
C VAL A 7 -7.37 -11.38 -0.58
N GLN A 8 -7.57 -12.00 0.59
CA GLN A 8 -6.94 -13.29 0.94
C GLN A 8 -7.35 -14.38 -0.05
N GLU A 9 -8.65 -14.55 -0.27
CA GLU A 9 -9.20 -15.56 -1.18
C GLU A 9 -8.65 -15.40 -2.61
N LYS A 10 -8.62 -14.18 -3.14
CA LYS A 10 -8.15 -13.92 -4.51
C LYS A 10 -6.64 -14.02 -4.68
N THR A 11 -5.87 -13.82 -3.62
CA THR A 11 -4.39 -13.77 -3.70
C THR A 11 -3.72 -15.00 -3.10
N GLY A 12 -4.45 -15.83 -2.35
CA GLY A 12 -3.90 -16.93 -1.57
C GLY A 12 -2.99 -16.48 -0.41
N LEU A 13 -2.97 -15.18 -0.09
CA LEU A 13 -2.19 -14.68 1.05
C LEU A 13 -2.94 -14.92 2.35
N THR A 14 -2.21 -15.26 3.40
CA THR A 14 -2.76 -15.33 4.76
C THR A 14 -2.97 -13.94 5.35
N ALA A 15 -3.84 -13.83 6.36
CA ALA A 15 -4.02 -12.59 7.12
C ALA A 15 -2.68 -12.03 7.67
N ARG A 16 -1.77 -12.92 8.13
CA ARG A 16 -0.45 -12.54 8.64
C ARG A 16 0.45 -11.96 7.55
N GLN A 17 0.43 -12.53 6.34
CA GLN A 17 1.18 -12.00 5.19
C GLN A 17 0.62 -10.64 4.74
N LEU A 18 -0.70 -10.48 4.69
CA LEU A 18 -1.31 -9.19 4.39
C LEU A 18 -0.97 -8.13 5.43
N ASP A 19 -1.01 -8.47 6.72
CA ASP A 19 -0.62 -7.53 7.78
C ASP A 19 0.87 -7.15 7.66
N TYR A 20 1.74 -8.10 7.33
CA TYR A 20 3.15 -7.83 7.09
C TYR A 20 3.39 -6.87 5.94
N LEU A 21 2.74 -7.10 4.78
CA LEU A 21 2.83 -6.18 3.63
C LEU A 21 2.27 -4.79 3.94
N ARG A 22 1.21 -4.72 4.76
CA ARG A 22 0.63 -3.46 5.25
C ARG A 22 1.60 -2.71 6.15
N ARG A 23 2.24 -3.38 7.11
CA ARG A 23 3.27 -2.77 8.00
C ARG A 23 4.47 -2.24 7.20
N LEU A 24 4.85 -2.91 6.12
CA LEU A 24 5.88 -2.45 5.19
C LEU A 24 5.43 -1.31 4.26
N ARG A 25 4.18 -0.83 4.38
CA ARG A 25 3.57 0.19 3.51
C ARG A 25 3.66 -0.17 2.02
N LEU A 26 3.63 -1.47 1.71
CA LEU A 26 3.65 -1.98 0.34
C LEU A 26 2.25 -2.04 -0.28
N LEU A 27 1.23 -2.13 0.56
CA LEU A 27 -0.18 -2.09 0.17
C LEU A 27 -0.72 -0.66 0.23
N PRO A 28 -1.71 -0.31 -0.61
CA PRO A 28 -2.43 0.94 -0.48
C PRO A 28 -3.13 1.04 0.89
N VAL A 29 -3.40 2.28 1.32
CA VAL A 29 -4.01 2.56 2.63
C VAL A 29 -5.38 1.88 2.71
N ALA A 30 -5.50 0.96 3.67
CA ALA A 30 -6.77 0.32 3.97
C ALA A 30 -7.60 1.21 4.90
N LYS A 31 -8.90 1.27 4.64
CA LYS A 31 -9.87 1.87 5.57
C LYS A 31 -10.31 0.81 6.58
N PHE A 32 -10.43 1.21 7.83
CA PHE A 32 -11.02 0.36 8.85
C PHE A 32 -12.54 0.40 8.72
N ALA A 33 -13.18 -0.76 8.61
CA ALA A 33 -14.63 -0.88 8.64
C ALA A 33 -15.03 -1.57 9.96
N PRO A 34 -15.62 -0.83 10.91
CA PRO A 34 -16.24 -1.44 12.08
C PRO A 34 -17.45 -2.25 11.60
N THR A 35 -17.54 -3.51 12.02
CA THR A 35 -18.72 -4.34 11.79
C THR A 35 -19.77 -4.03 12.85
N THR A 36 -20.97 -3.68 12.42
CA THR A 36 -22.18 -3.67 13.27
C THR A 36 -22.55 -5.13 13.53
N GLU A 37 -22.65 -5.50 14.81
CA GLU A 37 -23.03 -6.84 15.32
C GLU A 37 -21.92 -7.91 15.28
N GLY A 38 -21.14 -8.00 16.37
CA GLY A 38 -20.37 -9.20 16.75
C GLY A 38 -19.22 -9.65 15.83
N GLY A 39 -19.05 -9.04 14.66
CA GLY A 39 -18.01 -9.36 13.71
C GLY A 39 -16.63 -8.82 14.12
N HIS A 40 -15.57 -9.53 13.75
CA HIS A 40 -14.22 -8.99 13.84
C HIS A 40 -14.06 -7.84 12.85
N PRO A 41 -13.47 -6.70 13.28
CA PRO A 41 -13.26 -5.57 12.41
C PRO A 41 -12.44 -5.95 11.17
N THR A 42 -12.82 -5.40 10.02
CA THR A 42 -12.19 -5.74 8.74
C THR A 42 -11.51 -4.54 8.10
N PHE A 43 -10.47 -4.81 7.33
CA PHE A 43 -9.79 -3.81 6.52
C PHE A 43 -10.39 -3.80 5.12
N LEU A 44 -10.79 -2.63 4.64
CA LEU A 44 -11.25 -2.39 3.28
C LEU A 44 -10.13 -1.77 2.47
N TYR A 45 -9.69 -2.46 1.43
CA TYR A 45 -8.67 -2.00 0.52
C TYR A 45 -9.28 -1.37 -0.74
N PRO A 46 -8.61 -0.43 -1.41
CA PRO A 46 -9.03 0.00 -2.74
C PRO A 46 -8.84 -1.13 -3.76
N ASP A 47 -9.53 -1.04 -4.89
CA ASP A 47 -9.56 -2.10 -5.90
C ASP A 47 -8.17 -2.35 -6.55
N THR A 48 -7.29 -1.35 -6.49
CA THR A 48 -5.88 -1.40 -6.91
C THR A 48 -5.01 -2.34 -6.06
N VAL A 49 -5.51 -2.82 -4.91
CA VAL A 49 -4.74 -3.71 -4.01
C VAL A 49 -4.35 -5.02 -4.69
N LEU A 50 -5.22 -5.58 -5.53
CA LEU A 50 -4.98 -6.87 -6.17
C LEU A 50 -3.85 -6.77 -7.20
N ASP A 51 -3.85 -5.68 -7.98
CA ASP A 51 -2.77 -5.38 -8.92
C ASP A 51 -1.46 -5.14 -8.18
N ARG A 52 -1.50 -4.37 -7.08
CA ARG A 52 -0.33 -4.13 -6.24
C ARG A 52 0.28 -5.42 -5.69
N ILE A 53 -0.56 -6.34 -5.20
CA ILE A 53 -0.10 -7.66 -4.70
C ILE A 53 0.49 -8.49 -5.85
N ARG A 54 -0.14 -8.49 -7.02
CA ARG A 54 0.39 -9.18 -8.21
C ARG A 54 1.77 -8.66 -8.57
N HIS A 55 1.94 -7.34 -8.64
CA HIS A 55 3.22 -6.71 -8.91
C HIS A 55 4.30 -7.09 -7.88
N ILE A 56 3.97 -7.06 -6.58
CA ILE A 56 4.90 -7.52 -5.52
C ILE A 56 5.31 -8.97 -5.75
N LYS A 57 4.37 -9.87 -6.06
CA LYS A 57 4.69 -11.28 -6.34
C LYS A 57 5.62 -11.44 -7.54
N THR A 58 5.40 -10.68 -8.62
CA THR A 58 6.29 -10.67 -9.78
C THR A 58 7.70 -10.25 -9.39
N LEU A 59 7.85 -9.16 -8.62
CA LEU A 59 9.17 -8.71 -8.13
C LEU A 59 9.85 -9.77 -7.25
N GLN A 60 9.09 -10.46 -6.39
CA GLN A 60 9.63 -11.56 -5.59
C GLN A 60 10.08 -12.75 -6.46
N ALA A 61 9.36 -13.05 -7.54
CA ALA A 61 9.76 -14.08 -8.50
C ALA A 61 11.07 -13.72 -9.24
N HIS A 62 11.37 -12.43 -9.39
CA HIS A 62 12.66 -11.93 -9.87
C HIS A 62 13.76 -11.88 -8.79
N GLY A 63 13.51 -12.44 -7.60
CA GLY A 63 14.49 -12.52 -6.52
C GLY A 63 14.57 -11.27 -5.63
N LEU A 64 13.67 -10.30 -5.79
CA LEU A 64 13.64 -9.11 -4.93
C LEU A 64 13.00 -9.44 -3.58
N SER A 65 13.69 -9.10 -2.49
CA SER A 65 13.13 -9.23 -1.15
C SER A 65 12.08 -8.14 -0.87
N LEU A 66 11.08 -8.45 -0.04
CA LEU A 66 10.04 -7.48 0.35
C LEU A 66 10.63 -6.20 0.96
N ALA A 67 11.73 -6.31 1.70
CA ALA A 67 12.44 -5.17 2.26
C ALA A 67 13.08 -4.29 1.18
N ARG A 68 13.59 -4.88 0.09
CA ARG A 68 14.12 -4.13 -1.05
C ARG A 68 12.99 -3.41 -1.80
N ILE A 69 11.90 -4.12 -2.09
CA ILE A 69 10.71 -3.54 -2.75
C ILE A 69 10.16 -2.37 -1.92
N ALA A 70 10.10 -2.49 -0.59
CA ALA A 70 9.63 -1.42 0.29
C ALA A 70 10.53 -0.17 0.25
N ARG A 71 11.86 -0.37 0.23
CA ARG A 71 12.81 0.74 0.12
C ARG A 71 12.71 1.47 -1.21
N GLU A 72 12.62 0.73 -2.32
CA GLU A 72 12.46 1.31 -3.65
C GLU A 72 11.14 2.10 -3.75
N HIS A 73 10.05 1.53 -3.25
CA HIS A 73 8.75 2.21 -3.19
C HIS A 73 8.76 3.49 -2.34
N ALA A 74 9.39 3.46 -1.17
CA ALA A 74 9.52 4.64 -0.31
C ALA A 74 10.36 5.74 -0.97
N THR A 75 11.41 5.35 -1.70
CA THR A 75 12.27 6.29 -2.45
C THR A 75 11.47 6.98 -3.55
N HIS A 76 10.75 6.23 -4.38
CA HIS A 76 9.88 6.81 -5.41
C HIS A 76 8.83 7.76 -4.85
N SER A 77 8.14 7.36 -3.77
CA SER A 77 7.14 8.22 -3.12
C SER A 77 7.76 9.54 -2.61
N ARG A 78 8.97 9.48 -2.04
CA ARG A 78 9.69 10.67 -1.56
C ARG A 78 10.13 11.57 -2.70
N HIS A 79 10.55 11.00 -3.83
CA HIS A 79 10.94 11.75 -5.01
C HIS A 79 9.75 12.50 -5.62
N LEU A 80 8.58 11.88 -5.72
CA LEU A 80 7.36 12.53 -6.19
C LEU A 80 6.95 13.70 -5.29
N LEU A 81 6.97 13.51 -3.96
CA LEU A 81 6.68 14.58 -3.00
C LEU A 81 7.66 15.76 -3.07
N ARG A 82 8.92 15.52 -3.45
CA ARG A 82 9.91 16.57 -3.66
C ARG A 82 9.71 17.30 -5.00
N ALA A 83 9.35 16.58 -6.06
CA ALA A 83 9.12 17.15 -7.38
C ALA A 83 7.84 18.02 -7.45
N SER A 84 6.83 17.74 -6.60
CA SER A 84 5.60 18.53 -6.52
C SER A 84 5.71 19.83 -5.70
N ARG A 85 6.88 20.17 -5.15
CA ARG A 85 7.07 21.47 -4.48
C ARG A 85 7.28 22.55 -5.54
N PRO A 86 6.34 23.51 -5.71
CA PRO A 86 6.61 24.64 -6.58
C PRO A 86 7.84 25.39 -6.06
N PRO A 87 8.70 25.93 -6.94
CA PRO A 87 9.75 26.83 -6.50
C PRO A 87 9.06 27.99 -5.77
N HIS A 88 9.46 28.24 -4.52
CA HIS A 88 8.98 29.38 -3.73
C HIS A 88 9.17 30.64 -4.57
N GLU A 89 8.07 31.18 -5.09
CA GLU A 89 8.05 32.46 -5.76
C GLU A 89 8.45 33.51 -4.71
N LYS A 90 9.62 34.12 -4.88
CA LYS A 90 10.07 35.23 -4.06
C LYS A 90 9.06 36.36 -4.23
N VAL A 91 8.20 36.57 -3.23
CA VAL A 91 7.37 37.76 -3.15
C VAL A 91 8.30 38.95 -2.90
N ASN A 92 8.59 39.72 -3.95
CA ASN A 92 9.24 41.01 -3.82
C ASN A 92 8.22 41.97 -3.17
N HIS A 93 8.59 42.51 -2.01
CA HIS A 93 7.91 43.65 -1.40
C HIS A 93 8.00 44.86 -2.34
N ALA A 94 6.85 45.46 -2.62
CA ALA A 94 6.75 46.85 -3.09
C ALA A 94 6.71 47.79 -1.89
#